data_AF-A0A536YQF4-F1
#
_entry.id   AF-A0A536YQF4-F1
#
_cell.length_a   1.000
_cell.length_b   1.000
_cell.length_c   1.000
_cell.angle_alpha   90.00
_cell.angle_beta   90.00
_cell.angle_gamma   90.00
#
_symmetry.space_group_name_H-M   'P 1'
#
loop_
_entity.id
_entity.type
_entity.pdbx_description
1 polymer ?
#
loop_
_entity_poly.entity_id
_entity_poly.type
_entity_poly.pdbx_seq_one_letter_code
_entity_poly.pdbx_strand_id
1 'polypeptide(L)'
;DHGHPTASTCDLGEAECEALFAKALKGVASPAEAETFRGQMLTEMARMSLEDGLVMQIHPGSFRNHNPQILGLFGRDKGADIPTRTDYVRALKPLLDRFGNERGLTVILFTLDESVYARELAPLAGHYPVLKLGPPWWFHDSPEGMLRFREQATETAGFYNTVGFNDDTRAFLSIPARHDVARRIDCRFLARLVAEHRIGEDEAHELAPELAYGLAKKAYRL
;
A
#
# COMPACT_ATOMS: atom_id res chain seq x y z
N ASP A 1 0.07 5.91 8.26
CA ASP A 1 0.25 6.10 6.82
C ASP A 1 1.66 6.61 6.56
N HIS A 2 2.39 6.00 5.64
CA HIS A 2 3.82 6.21 5.43
C HIS A 2 4.16 6.37 3.94
N GLY A 3 4.26 7.61 3.47
CA GLY A 3 4.62 7.98 2.10
C GLY A 3 6.12 8.09 1.83
N HIS A 4 6.89 7.03 2.09
CA HIS A 4 8.35 7.02 1.98
C HIS A 4 8.85 6.89 0.52
N PRO A 5 10.12 7.23 0.21
CA PRO A 5 10.66 7.02 -1.15
C PRO A 5 10.73 5.54 -1.54
N THR A 6 11.01 4.64 -0.59
CA THR A 6 11.09 3.19 -0.82
C THR A 6 10.24 2.43 0.19
N ALA A 7 10.05 1.12 -0.04
CA ALA A 7 9.42 0.21 0.92
C ALA A 7 10.43 -0.38 1.93
N SER A 8 11.68 0.12 1.97
CA SER A 8 12.76 -0.46 2.77
C SER A 8 12.43 -0.39 4.25
N THR A 9 12.66 -1.50 4.93
CA THR A 9 12.56 -1.65 6.38
C THR A 9 13.91 -2.06 6.94
N CYS A 10 14.13 -1.84 8.24
CA CYS A 10 15.36 -2.24 8.93
C CYS A 10 15.02 -2.85 10.28
N ASP A 11 15.92 -3.64 10.85
CA ASP A 11 15.78 -4.21 12.19
C ASP A 11 17.08 -4.01 12.98
N LEU A 12 17.36 -2.75 13.30
CA LEU A 12 18.57 -2.34 14.01
C LEU A 12 18.48 -2.62 15.51
N GLY A 13 19.64 -2.81 16.15
CA GLY A 13 19.73 -2.85 17.60
C GLY A 13 19.49 -1.46 18.23
N GLU A 14 19.10 -1.44 19.50
CA GLU A 14 18.76 -0.20 20.24
C GLU A 14 19.88 0.86 20.18
N ALA A 15 21.12 0.46 20.42
CA ALA A 15 22.27 1.37 20.36
C ALA A 15 22.50 1.96 18.95
N GLU A 16 22.22 1.20 17.89
CA GLU A 16 22.32 1.67 16.51
C GLU A 16 21.19 2.66 16.18
N CYS A 17 19.97 2.38 16.66
CA CYS A 17 18.84 3.30 16.58
C CYS A 17 19.15 4.64 17.26
N GLU A 18 19.66 4.63 18.49
CA GLU A 18 20.01 5.85 19.23
C GLU A 18 21.09 6.67 18.51
N ALA A 19 22.14 6.01 18.03
CA ALA A 19 23.22 6.66 17.31
C ALA A 19 22.73 7.30 15.99
N LEU A 20 21.88 6.59 15.24
CA LEU A 20 21.30 7.09 13.99
C LEU A 20 20.34 8.26 14.24
N PHE A 21 19.49 8.15 15.26
CA PHE A 21 18.57 9.21 15.66
C PHE A 21 19.32 10.48 16.09
N ALA A 22 20.38 10.34 16.88
CA ALA A 22 21.21 11.47 17.29
C ALA A 22 21.86 12.20 16.10
N LYS A 23 22.27 11.47 15.05
CA LYS A 23 22.76 12.08 13.80
C LYS A 23 21.64 12.79 13.03
N ALA A 24 20.46 12.18 12.94
CA ALA A 24 19.30 12.76 12.26
C ALA A 24 18.87 14.07 12.93
N LEU A 25 18.80 14.12 14.27
CA LEU A 25 18.47 15.34 15.03
C LEU A 25 19.46 16.49 14.79
N LYS A 26 20.75 16.17 14.61
CA LYS A 26 21.79 17.15 14.32
C LYS A 26 21.78 17.60 12.84
N GLY A 27 20.97 16.97 11.98
CA GLY A 27 20.95 17.26 10.55
C GLY A 27 22.21 16.83 9.80
N VAL A 28 22.98 15.88 10.34
CA VAL A 28 24.25 15.41 9.76
C VAL A 28 24.19 13.98 9.22
N ALA A 29 22.99 13.38 9.19
CA ALA A 29 22.80 12.06 8.60
C ALA A 29 23.03 12.13 7.07
N SER A 30 23.82 11.20 6.55
CA SER A 30 23.99 10.99 5.11
C SER A 30 22.69 10.54 4.44
N PRO A 31 22.57 10.63 3.10
CA PRO A 31 21.39 10.13 2.38
C PRO A 31 21.09 8.65 2.65
N ALA A 32 22.13 7.82 2.79
CA ALA A 32 21.99 6.40 3.14
C ALA A 32 21.46 6.22 4.57
N GLU A 33 22.03 6.94 5.53
CA GLU A 33 21.53 6.95 6.93
C GLU A 33 20.10 7.46 7.04
N ALA A 34 19.71 8.47 6.25
CA ALA A 34 18.34 8.96 6.22
C ALA A 34 17.36 7.92 5.66
N GLU A 35 17.79 7.09 4.69
CA GLU A 35 16.99 5.96 4.20
C GLU A 35 16.89 4.85 5.25
N THR A 36 18.01 4.47 5.86
CA THR A 36 18.02 3.51 6.98
C THR A 36 17.13 3.99 8.13
N PHE A 37 17.14 5.28 8.45
CA PHE A 37 16.29 5.85 9.50
C PHE A 37 14.81 5.70 9.15
N ARG A 38 14.40 6.04 7.92
CA ARG A 38 13.03 5.82 7.45
C ARG A 38 12.63 4.35 7.53
N GLY A 39 13.52 3.44 7.14
CA GLY A 39 13.26 2.00 7.20
C GLY A 39 13.16 1.46 8.61
N GLN A 40 14.01 1.90 9.53
CA GLN A 40 13.90 1.56 10.95
C GLN A 40 12.59 2.10 11.53
N MET A 41 12.20 3.33 11.17
CA MET A 41 10.94 3.91 11.65
C MET A 41 9.72 3.11 11.22
N LEU A 42 9.71 2.47 10.05
CA LEU A 42 8.60 1.56 9.67
C LEU A 42 8.50 0.37 10.63
N THR A 43 9.63 -0.21 11.04
CA THR A 43 9.67 -1.31 12.01
C THR A 43 9.25 -0.86 13.41
N GLU A 44 9.65 0.34 13.84
CA GLU A 44 9.20 0.90 15.12
C GLU A 44 7.69 1.20 15.11
N MET A 45 7.15 1.71 14.00
CA MET A 45 5.71 1.93 13.86
C MET A 45 4.94 0.60 13.87
N ALA A 46 5.46 -0.45 13.24
CA ALA A 46 4.87 -1.79 13.33
C ALA A 46 4.88 -2.34 14.77
N ARG A 47 5.96 -2.11 15.52
CA ARG A 47 6.05 -2.47 16.95
C ARG A 47 5.01 -1.71 17.78
N MET A 48 4.87 -0.40 17.58
CA MET A 48 3.85 0.41 18.27
C MET A 48 2.42 -0.01 17.88
N SER A 49 2.19 -0.34 16.61
CA SER A 49 0.92 -0.88 16.10
C SER A 49 0.50 -2.19 16.78
N LEU A 50 1.44 -3.00 17.28
CA LEU A 50 1.11 -4.19 18.08
C LEU A 50 0.56 -3.83 19.47
N GLU A 51 0.92 -2.66 20.00
CA GLU A 51 0.46 -2.18 21.31
C GLU A 51 -0.87 -1.42 21.20
N ASP A 52 -1.00 -0.51 20.24
CA ASP A 52 -2.16 0.37 20.10
C ASP A 52 -3.21 -0.11 19.08
N GLY A 53 -2.86 -1.10 18.26
CA GLY A 53 -3.75 -1.67 17.26
C GLY A 53 -3.94 -0.81 16.01
N LEU A 54 -3.10 0.19 15.75
CA LEU A 54 -3.17 0.98 14.53
C LEU A 54 -2.83 0.13 13.29
N VAL A 55 -3.63 0.29 12.24
CA VAL A 55 -3.37 -0.31 10.93
C VAL A 55 -2.30 0.50 10.20
N MET A 56 -1.21 -0.15 9.79
CA MET A 56 -0.11 0.50 9.10
C MET A 56 -0.35 0.48 7.59
N GLN A 57 -0.18 1.63 6.93
CA GLN A 57 -0.29 1.75 5.48
C GLN A 57 1.05 2.25 4.91
N ILE A 58 1.59 1.57 3.90
CA ILE A 58 2.87 1.92 3.27
C ILE A 58 2.61 2.33 1.82
N HIS A 59 2.95 3.58 1.48
CA HIS A 59 2.75 4.21 0.17
C HIS A 59 4.10 4.64 -0.46
N PRO A 60 4.93 3.68 -0.91
CA PRO A 60 6.29 3.95 -1.39
C PRO A 60 6.34 4.33 -2.88
N GLY A 61 7.53 4.74 -3.34
CA GLY A 61 7.85 4.75 -4.77
C GLY A 61 7.49 6.01 -5.53
N SER A 62 7.25 7.13 -4.85
CA SER A 62 7.08 8.44 -5.49
C SER A 62 8.38 9.25 -5.43
N PHE A 63 8.95 9.58 -6.60
CA PHE A 63 9.96 10.64 -6.71
C PHE A 63 9.24 11.98 -6.65
N ARG A 64 9.18 12.57 -5.46
CA ARG A 64 8.49 13.83 -5.22
C ARG A 64 9.29 15.04 -5.70
N ASN A 65 8.59 16.07 -6.17
CA ASN A 65 9.15 17.36 -6.57
C ASN A 65 10.22 17.26 -7.67
N HIS A 66 9.98 16.40 -8.67
CA HIS A 66 10.88 16.14 -9.80
C HIS A 66 11.16 17.38 -10.66
N ASN A 67 10.27 18.39 -10.64
CA ASN A 67 10.48 19.66 -11.33
C ASN A 67 10.98 20.76 -10.35
N PRO A 68 12.28 21.09 -10.35
CA PRO A 68 12.84 22.04 -9.40
C PRO A 68 12.37 23.49 -9.62
N GLN A 69 12.02 23.87 -10.86
CA GLN A 69 11.48 25.20 -11.15
C GLN A 69 10.09 25.36 -10.51
N ILE A 70 9.23 24.36 -10.67
CA ILE A 70 7.90 24.35 -10.06
C ILE A 70 7.99 24.29 -8.54
N LEU A 71 8.92 23.49 -7.99
CA LEU A 71 9.16 23.44 -6.55
C LEU A 71 9.56 24.82 -5.99
N GLY A 72 10.49 25.51 -6.67
CA GLY A 72 10.97 26.82 -6.24
C GLY A 72 9.90 27.91 -6.29
N LEU A 73 8.99 27.85 -7.26
CA LEU A 73 7.94 28.86 -7.44
C LEU A 73 6.68 28.59 -6.61
N PHE A 74 6.26 27.32 -6.51
CA PHE A 74 4.93 26.96 -6.03
C PHE A 74 4.94 25.95 -4.87
N GLY A 75 6.09 25.42 -4.50
CA GLY A 75 6.23 24.42 -3.43
C GLY A 75 5.81 23.00 -3.84
N ARG A 76 5.39 22.21 -2.84
CA ARG A 76 5.03 20.79 -2.98
C ARG A 76 3.61 20.58 -3.54
N ASP A 77 3.30 19.34 -3.93
CA ASP A 77 1.98 18.90 -4.39
C ASP A 77 1.47 19.64 -5.63
N LYS A 78 2.35 19.91 -6.60
CA LYS A 78 2.04 20.62 -7.85
C LYS A 78 2.06 19.74 -9.10
N GLY A 79 1.77 18.45 -8.93
CA GLY A 79 1.73 17.48 -10.04
C GLY A 79 3.10 17.12 -10.61
N ALA A 80 4.18 17.34 -9.86
CA ALA A 80 5.55 17.04 -10.26
C ALA A 80 6.14 15.83 -9.49
N ASP A 81 5.28 14.89 -9.11
CA ASP A 81 5.66 13.70 -8.35
C ASP A 81 5.51 12.49 -9.27
N ILE A 82 6.61 11.78 -9.55
CA ILE A 82 6.67 10.76 -10.60
C ILE A 82 6.92 9.37 -9.99
N PRO A 83 6.14 8.34 -10.36
CA PRO A 83 6.40 6.96 -9.96
C PRO A 83 7.81 6.48 -10.28
N THR A 84 8.38 5.67 -9.39
CA THR A 84 9.65 4.96 -9.60
C THR A 84 9.47 3.46 -9.41
N ARG A 85 10.37 2.68 -10.02
CA ARG A 85 10.47 1.24 -9.75
C ARG A 85 10.63 0.99 -8.26
N THR A 86 9.84 0.07 -7.71
CA THR A 86 9.81 -0.21 -6.28
C THR A 86 10.07 -1.71 -6.03
N ASP A 87 10.87 -2.02 -5.01
CA ASP A 87 11.16 -3.38 -4.54
C ASP A 87 10.50 -3.57 -3.17
N TYR A 88 9.79 -4.68 -2.98
CA TYR A 88 9.13 -5.10 -1.75
C TYR A 88 9.78 -6.36 -1.17
N VAL A 89 10.23 -7.29 -2.02
CA VAL A 89 10.77 -8.59 -1.57
C VAL A 89 11.98 -8.43 -0.65
N ARG A 90 12.99 -7.63 -1.03
CA ARG A 90 14.14 -7.37 -0.14
C ARG A 90 13.82 -6.29 0.87
N ALA A 91 13.08 -5.27 0.42
CA ALA A 91 12.78 -4.10 1.21
C ALA A 91 12.00 -4.41 2.51
N LEU A 92 10.99 -5.28 2.45
CA LEU A 92 10.17 -5.64 3.61
C LEU A 92 10.75 -6.78 4.46
N LYS A 93 11.82 -7.44 4.01
CA LYS A 93 12.33 -8.66 4.64
C LYS A 93 12.69 -8.47 6.13
N PRO A 94 13.40 -7.40 6.55
CA PRO A 94 13.70 -7.20 7.97
C PRO A 94 12.45 -7.09 8.86
N LEU A 95 11.45 -6.30 8.44
CA LEU A 95 10.19 -6.17 9.18
C LEU A 95 9.42 -7.50 9.23
N LEU A 96 9.38 -8.23 8.11
CA LEU A 96 8.68 -9.51 8.02
C LEU A 96 9.40 -10.63 8.78
N ASP A 97 10.72 -10.58 8.90
CA ASP A 97 11.48 -11.49 9.75
C ASP A 97 11.14 -11.31 11.22
N ARG A 98 10.95 -10.06 11.65
CA ARG A 98 10.63 -9.74 13.05
C ARG A 98 9.15 -9.92 13.39
N PHE A 99 8.25 -9.49 12.52
CA PHE A 99 6.81 -9.37 12.83
C PHE A 99 5.89 -10.05 11.81
N GLY A 100 6.40 -10.71 10.77
CA GLY A 100 5.59 -11.21 9.66
C GLY A 100 4.49 -12.22 10.02
N ASN A 101 4.58 -12.84 11.20
CA ASN A 101 3.61 -13.82 11.71
C ASN A 101 2.77 -13.30 12.88
N GLU A 102 2.91 -12.03 13.25
CA GLU A 102 2.22 -11.45 14.41
C GLU A 102 0.75 -11.17 14.12
N ARG A 103 -0.16 -11.89 14.79
CA ARG A 103 -1.61 -11.79 14.53
C ARG A 103 -2.21 -10.41 14.83
N GLY A 104 -1.58 -9.64 15.71
CA GLY A 104 -2.04 -8.30 16.11
C GLY A 104 -1.71 -7.20 15.09
N LEU A 105 -0.77 -7.46 14.18
CA LEU A 105 -0.28 -6.49 13.21
C LEU A 105 -1.07 -6.58 11.89
N THR A 106 -1.38 -5.42 11.31
CA THR A 106 -1.97 -5.32 9.97
C THR A 106 -1.24 -4.25 9.19
N VAL A 107 -0.64 -4.63 8.07
CA VAL A 107 0.09 -3.76 7.15
C VAL A 107 -0.56 -3.84 5.78
N ILE A 108 -1.01 -2.68 5.28
CA ILE A 108 -1.60 -2.53 3.95
C ILE A 108 -0.54 -1.94 3.01
N LEU A 109 -0.21 -2.69 1.96
CA LEU A 109 0.78 -2.32 0.96
C LEU A 109 0.10 -1.68 -0.26
N PHE A 110 0.60 -0.51 -0.66
CA PHE A 110 0.24 0.18 -1.89
C PHE A 110 1.44 0.27 -2.82
N THR A 111 1.23 0.55 -4.11
CA THR A 111 2.31 0.72 -5.09
C THR A 111 1.98 1.74 -6.17
N LEU A 112 3.01 2.36 -6.73
CA LEU A 112 2.96 3.12 -7.98
C LEU A 112 3.57 2.36 -9.17
N ASP A 113 4.09 1.15 -8.95
CA ASP A 113 4.69 0.29 -9.96
C ASP A 113 3.80 -0.95 -10.17
N GLU A 114 2.99 -0.97 -11.23
CA GLU A 114 2.06 -2.08 -11.50
C GLU A 114 2.79 -3.40 -11.78
N SER A 115 4.08 -3.37 -12.17
CA SER A 115 4.86 -4.59 -12.45
C SER A 115 5.09 -5.47 -11.21
N VAL A 116 4.82 -4.93 -10.01
CA VAL A 116 4.96 -5.66 -8.75
C VAL A 116 3.69 -6.37 -8.31
N TYR A 117 2.53 -6.15 -8.94
CA TYR A 117 1.27 -6.76 -8.51
C TYR A 117 1.37 -8.29 -8.45
N ALA A 118 1.61 -8.93 -9.60
CA ALA A 118 1.76 -10.38 -9.68
C ALA A 118 3.14 -10.86 -9.20
N ARG A 119 4.19 -10.05 -9.39
CA ARG A 119 5.58 -10.45 -9.14
C ARG A 119 5.96 -10.48 -7.66
N GLU A 120 5.45 -9.54 -6.87
CA GLU A 120 5.88 -9.36 -5.47
C GLU A 120 4.70 -9.25 -4.51
N LEU A 121 3.78 -8.32 -4.76
CA LEU A 121 2.72 -7.96 -3.81
C LEU A 121 1.75 -9.11 -3.54
N ALA A 122 1.19 -9.71 -4.58
CA ALA A 122 0.22 -10.78 -4.42
C ALA A 122 0.82 -12.05 -3.78
N PRO A 123 2.04 -12.51 -4.16
CA PRO A 123 2.72 -13.58 -3.42
C PRO A 123 2.99 -13.26 -1.96
N LEU A 124 3.43 -12.04 -1.64
CA LEU A 124 3.70 -11.62 -0.26
C LEU A 124 2.41 -11.60 0.58
N ALA A 125 1.35 -10.96 0.09
CA ALA A 125 0.07 -10.86 0.80
C ALA A 125 -0.73 -12.17 0.80
N GLY A 126 -0.50 -13.06 -0.17
CA GLY A 126 -1.05 -14.41 -0.17
C GLY A 126 -0.38 -15.34 0.85
N HIS A 127 0.78 -14.96 1.40
CA HIS A 127 1.56 -15.77 2.33
C HIS A 127 1.59 -15.22 3.76
N TYR A 128 2.01 -13.96 3.94
CA TYR A 128 2.22 -13.39 5.27
C TYR A 128 0.90 -12.94 5.92
N PRO A 129 0.56 -13.44 7.13
CA PRO A 129 -0.68 -13.08 7.81
C PRO A 129 -0.89 -11.58 8.05
N VAL A 130 0.20 -10.83 8.21
CA VAL A 130 0.16 -9.40 8.50
C VAL A 130 -0.11 -8.53 7.28
N LEU A 131 0.07 -9.06 6.06
CA LEU A 131 0.04 -8.27 4.84
C LEU A 131 -1.33 -8.27 4.17
N LYS A 132 -1.74 -7.09 3.69
CA LYS A 132 -2.89 -6.87 2.82
C LYS A 132 -2.53 -5.95 1.67
N LEU A 133 -3.30 -5.99 0.59
CA LEU A 133 -3.13 -5.14 -0.57
C LEU A 133 -4.14 -3.99 -0.57
N GLY A 134 -3.62 -2.78 -0.67
CA GLY A 134 -4.38 -1.57 -0.99
C GLY A 134 -4.92 -1.61 -2.42
N PRO A 135 -5.97 -0.83 -2.74
CA PRO A 135 -6.40 -0.62 -4.11
C PRO A 135 -5.30 0.04 -4.98
N PRO A 136 -5.45 0.01 -6.32
CA PRO A 136 -4.57 0.77 -7.20
C PRO A 136 -4.56 2.25 -6.82
N TRP A 137 -3.37 2.82 -6.73
CA TRP A 137 -3.16 4.13 -6.13
C TRP A 137 -2.78 5.20 -7.16
N TRP A 138 -3.24 6.43 -6.91
CA TRP A 138 -2.86 7.65 -7.63
C TRP A 138 -3.14 7.55 -9.13
N PHE A 139 -2.11 7.39 -9.97
CA PHE A 139 -2.26 7.31 -11.42
C PHE A 139 -3.00 6.04 -11.86
N HIS A 140 -3.03 5.03 -10.98
CA HIS A 140 -3.67 3.75 -11.24
C HIS A 140 -5.10 3.69 -10.71
N ASP A 141 -5.53 4.67 -9.89
CA ASP A 141 -6.94 4.86 -9.48
C ASP A 141 -7.77 5.35 -10.68
N SER A 142 -8.02 4.42 -11.59
CA SER A 142 -8.65 4.62 -12.90
C SER A 142 -9.31 3.31 -13.34
N PRO A 143 -10.31 3.37 -14.25
CA PRO A 143 -10.98 2.16 -14.74
C PRO A 143 -10.04 1.04 -15.18
N GLU A 144 -8.99 1.37 -15.94
CA GLU A 144 -8.06 0.37 -16.47
C GLU A 144 -7.03 -0.07 -15.43
N GLY A 145 -6.58 0.82 -14.54
CA GLY A 145 -5.66 0.43 -13.46
C GLY A 145 -6.32 -0.48 -12.42
N MET A 146 -7.59 -0.22 -12.10
CA MET A 146 -8.41 -1.11 -11.26
C MET A 146 -8.55 -2.51 -11.85
N LEU A 147 -8.82 -2.61 -13.16
CA LEU A 147 -8.91 -3.91 -13.82
C LEU A 147 -7.57 -4.65 -13.83
N ARG A 148 -6.46 -3.96 -14.16
CA ARG A 148 -5.13 -4.57 -14.13
C ARG A 148 -4.76 -5.07 -12.73
N PHE A 149 -5.10 -4.33 -11.68
CA PHE A 149 -4.91 -4.80 -10.31
C PHE A 149 -5.70 -6.07 -10.03
N ARG A 150 -6.99 -6.10 -10.38
CA ARG A 150 -7.83 -7.31 -10.19
C ARG A 150 -7.30 -8.49 -10.98
N GLU A 151 -6.88 -8.29 -12.22
CA GLU A 151 -6.31 -9.33 -13.07
C GLU A 151 -4.98 -9.89 -12.53
N GLN A 152 -4.09 -9.03 -12.04
CA GLN A 152 -2.74 -9.43 -11.68
C GLN A 152 -2.60 -9.87 -10.22
N ALA A 153 -3.46 -9.38 -9.31
CA ALA A 153 -3.34 -9.69 -7.88
C ALA A 153 -4.22 -10.86 -7.43
N THR A 154 -5.42 -11.01 -8.01
CA THR A 154 -6.46 -11.92 -7.47
C THR A 154 -6.04 -13.38 -7.46
N GLU A 155 -5.31 -13.86 -8.47
CA GLU A 155 -4.99 -15.29 -8.60
C GLU A 155 -4.08 -15.82 -7.49
N THR A 156 -3.25 -14.95 -6.88
CA THR A 156 -2.36 -15.35 -5.77
C THR A 156 -2.82 -14.81 -4.43
N ALA A 157 -3.25 -13.54 -4.36
CA ALA A 157 -3.70 -12.95 -3.10
C ALA A 157 -5.14 -13.36 -2.74
N GLY A 158 -5.99 -13.64 -3.73
CA GLY A 158 -7.44 -13.73 -3.54
C GLY A 158 -8.07 -12.38 -3.18
N PHE A 159 -9.40 -12.34 -3.09
CA PHE A 159 -10.13 -11.10 -2.76
C PHE A 159 -9.93 -10.68 -1.29
N TYR A 160 -9.89 -11.64 -0.37
CA TYR A 160 -9.85 -11.41 1.08
C TYR A 160 -8.48 -10.96 1.63
N ASN A 161 -7.43 -10.95 0.79
CA ASN A 161 -6.17 -10.27 1.10
C ASN A 161 -6.09 -8.86 0.51
N THR A 162 -7.17 -8.36 -0.11
CA THR A 162 -7.32 -6.94 -0.47
C THR A 162 -8.20 -6.20 0.56
N VAL A 163 -8.21 -4.86 0.52
CA VAL A 163 -8.87 -4.04 1.55
C VAL A 163 -10.07 -3.23 1.03
N GLY A 164 -10.57 -3.54 -0.16
CA GLY A 164 -11.61 -2.73 -0.82
C GLY A 164 -11.03 -1.49 -1.50
N PHE A 165 -11.70 -0.34 -1.38
CA PHE A 165 -11.36 0.90 -2.08
C PHE A 165 -11.32 2.13 -1.16
N ASN A 166 -10.40 3.06 -1.43
CA ASN A 166 -10.33 4.41 -0.86
C ASN A 166 -10.09 5.44 -1.97
N ASP A 167 -10.63 6.65 -1.81
CA ASP A 167 -10.63 7.69 -2.85
C ASP A 167 -9.34 8.52 -2.94
N ASP A 168 -8.55 8.58 -1.85
CA ASP A 168 -7.30 9.36 -1.72
C ASP A 168 -7.38 10.77 -2.33
N THR A 169 -8.49 11.49 -2.07
CA THR A 169 -8.73 12.78 -2.72
C THR A 169 -8.88 13.95 -1.75
N ARG A 170 -8.33 15.11 -2.13
CA ARG A 170 -8.67 16.40 -1.51
C ARG A 170 -9.98 16.98 -2.06
N ALA A 171 -10.48 16.48 -3.18
CA ALA A 171 -11.66 17.00 -3.86
C ALA A 171 -12.94 16.34 -3.32
N PHE A 172 -13.51 16.89 -2.25
CA PHE A 172 -14.68 16.33 -1.55
C PHE A 172 -15.84 15.92 -2.47
N LEU A 173 -16.17 16.73 -3.46
CA LEU A 173 -17.26 16.45 -4.41
C LEU A 173 -16.97 15.27 -5.35
N SER A 174 -15.72 14.82 -5.45
CA SER A 174 -15.33 13.66 -6.26
C SER A 174 -15.49 12.33 -5.52
N ILE A 175 -15.65 12.33 -4.18
CA ILE A 175 -15.79 11.12 -3.37
C ILE A 175 -16.88 10.18 -3.92
N PRO A 176 -18.15 10.61 -4.11
CA PRO A 176 -19.19 9.71 -4.60
C PRO A 176 -18.88 9.19 -6.02
N ALA A 177 -18.29 10.03 -6.87
CA ALA A 177 -17.95 9.64 -8.25
C ALA A 177 -16.84 8.56 -8.28
N ARG A 178 -15.79 8.71 -7.46
CA ARG A 178 -14.70 7.73 -7.35
C ARG A 178 -15.20 6.39 -6.82
N HIS A 179 -16.02 6.40 -5.77
CA HIS A 179 -16.61 5.17 -5.24
C HIS A 179 -17.56 4.50 -6.23
N ASP A 180 -18.32 5.26 -7.04
CA ASP A 180 -19.17 4.68 -8.09
C ASP A 180 -18.33 4.00 -9.18
N VAL A 181 -17.22 4.60 -9.61
CA VAL A 181 -16.27 3.97 -10.54
C VAL A 181 -15.73 2.67 -9.96
N ALA A 182 -15.21 2.68 -8.74
CA ALA A 182 -14.67 1.48 -8.09
C ALA A 182 -15.69 0.33 -8.06
N ARG A 183 -16.94 0.62 -7.64
CA ARG A 183 -18.03 -0.37 -7.60
C ARG A 183 -18.35 -0.95 -8.97
N ARG A 184 -18.42 -0.09 -10.00
CA ARG A 184 -18.71 -0.54 -11.37
C ARG A 184 -17.59 -1.43 -11.93
N ILE A 185 -16.34 -1.11 -11.63
CA ILE A 185 -15.20 -1.88 -12.12
C ILE A 185 -15.08 -3.21 -11.40
N ASP A 186 -15.31 -3.25 -10.09
CA ASP A 186 -15.38 -4.52 -9.36
C ASP A 186 -16.51 -5.41 -9.88
N CYS A 187 -17.72 -4.86 -10.10
CA CYS A 187 -18.82 -5.61 -10.72
C CYS A 187 -18.47 -6.08 -12.14
N ARG A 188 -17.79 -5.25 -12.95
CA ARG A 188 -17.33 -5.64 -14.30
C ARG A 188 -16.38 -6.83 -14.23
N PHE A 189 -15.42 -6.81 -13.31
CA PHE A 189 -14.45 -7.90 -13.14
C PHE A 189 -15.15 -9.19 -12.68
N LEU A 190 -16.01 -9.11 -11.66
CA LEU A 190 -16.78 -10.26 -11.17
C LEU A 190 -17.71 -10.83 -12.25
N ALA A 191 -18.42 -9.99 -13.00
CA ALA A 191 -19.29 -10.42 -14.09
C ALA A 191 -18.52 -11.17 -15.17
N ARG A 192 -17.29 -10.77 -15.49
CA ARG A 192 -16.43 -11.52 -16.41
C ARG A 192 -16.11 -12.91 -15.86
N LEU A 193 -15.71 -13.01 -14.58
CA LEU A 193 -15.42 -14.31 -13.97
C LEU A 193 -16.63 -15.24 -13.99
N VAL A 194 -17.84 -14.72 -13.73
CA VAL A 194 -19.09 -15.49 -13.83
C VAL A 194 -19.37 -15.94 -15.26
N ALA A 195 -19.26 -15.03 -16.24
CA ALA A 195 -19.52 -15.32 -17.65
C ALA A 195 -18.53 -16.34 -18.24
N GLU A 196 -17.29 -16.36 -17.71
CA GLU A 196 -16.26 -17.35 -18.06
C GLU A 196 -16.31 -18.62 -17.19
N HIS A 197 -17.32 -18.75 -16.32
CA HIS A 197 -17.51 -19.89 -15.40
C HIS A 197 -16.32 -20.16 -14.47
N ARG A 198 -15.61 -19.09 -14.06
CA ARG A 198 -14.51 -19.17 -13.09
C ARG A 198 -14.97 -19.11 -11.63
N ILE A 199 -16.15 -18.53 -11.38
CA ILE A 199 -16.84 -18.49 -10.09
C ILE A 199 -18.36 -18.61 -10.31
N GLY A 200 -19.11 -18.96 -9.26
CA GLY A 200 -20.56 -18.93 -9.23
C GLY A 200 -21.15 -17.51 -9.18
N GLU A 201 -22.38 -17.35 -9.67
CA GLU A 201 -23.11 -16.08 -9.59
C GLU A 201 -23.44 -15.70 -8.13
N ASP A 202 -23.74 -16.70 -7.30
CA ASP A 202 -23.93 -16.56 -5.85
C ASP A 202 -22.66 -16.05 -5.16
N GLU A 203 -21.49 -16.61 -5.47
CA GLU A 203 -20.20 -16.15 -4.95
C GLU A 203 -19.92 -14.69 -5.35
N ALA A 204 -20.23 -14.30 -6.60
CA ALA A 204 -20.08 -12.92 -7.06
C ALA A 204 -21.01 -11.95 -6.31
N HIS A 205 -22.24 -12.37 -6.01
CA HIS A 205 -23.19 -11.59 -5.21
C HIS A 205 -22.77 -11.44 -3.75
N GLU A 206 -22.06 -12.41 -3.19
CA GLU A 206 -21.44 -12.30 -1.85
C GLU A 206 -20.21 -11.38 -1.86
N LEU A 207 -19.37 -11.48 -2.89
CA LEU A 207 -18.12 -10.70 -3.00
C LEU A 207 -18.36 -9.21 -3.26
N ALA A 208 -19.36 -8.84 -4.07
CA ALA A 208 -19.61 -7.44 -4.43
C ALA A 208 -19.81 -6.50 -3.21
N PRO A 209 -20.67 -6.80 -2.22
CA PRO A 209 -20.80 -5.97 -1.01
C PRO A 209 -19.57 -6.03 -0.11
N GLU A 210 -18.84 -7.16 -0.07
CA GLU A 210 -17.58 -7.26 0.67
C GLU A 210 -16.53 -6.30 0.10
N LEU A 211 -16.33 -6.29 -1.22
CA LEU A 211 -15.39 -5.39 -1.90
C LEU A 211 -15.76 -3.91 -1.71
N ALA A 212 -17.05 -3.59 -1.73
CA ALA A 212 -17.54 -2.21 -1.63
C ALA A 212 -17.65 -1.67 -0.19
N TYR A 213 -17.67 -2.54 0.83
CA TYR A 213 -17.96 -2.16 2.21
C TYR A 213 -17.28 -3.05 3.25
N GLY A 214 -17.53 -4.36 3.21
CA GLY A 214 -17.14 -5.31 4.27
C GLY A 214 -15.62 -5.38 4.51
N LEU A 215 -14.84 -5.54 3.44
CA LEU A 215 -13.38 -5.64 3.52
C LEU A 215 -12.75 -4.37 4.07
N ALA A 216 -13.21 -3.20 3.64
CA ALA A 216 -12.69 -1.93 4.13
C ALA A 216 -12.96 -1.78 5.63
N LYS A 217 -14.20 -2.03 6.07
CA LYS A 217 -14.52 -1.99 7.51
C LYS A 217 -13.65 -2.93 8.34
N LYS A 218 -13.50 -4.17 7.88
CA LYS A 218 -12.70 -5.18 8.57
C LYS A 218 -11.22 -4.81 8.61
N ALA A 219 -10.65 -4.40 7.48
CA ALA A 219 -9.24 -4.07 7.35
C ALA A 219 -8.85 -2.84 8.18
N TYR A 220 -9.72 -1.83 8.23
CA TYR A 220 -9.49 -0.57 8.94
C TYR A 220 -10.08 -0.51 10.36
N ARG A 221 -10.67 -1.61 10.86
CA ARG A 221 -11.25 -1.72 12.21
C ARG A 221 -12.37 -0.69 12.49
N LEU A 222 -13.32 -0.56 11.55
CA LEU A 222 -14.44 0.40 11.56
C LEU A 222 -15.83 -0.22 11.75
#